data_AF-A0A9J6A947-F1
#
_entry.id   AF-A0A9J6A947-F1
#
_cell.length_a   1.000
_cell.length_b   1.000
_cell.length_c   1.000
_cell.angle_alpha   90.00
_cell.angle_beta   90.00
_cell.angle_gamma   90.00
#
_symmetry.space_group_name_H-M   'P 1'
#
loop_
_entity.id
_entity.type
_entity.pdbx_description
1 polymer ?
#
loop_
_entity_poly.entity_id
_entity_poly.type
_entity_poly.pdbx_seq_one_letter_code
_entity_poly.pdbx_strand_id
1 'polypeptide(L)'
;MASTKSVKVPTIDFSNHQELKTKHSTMGIHKKSTICDKVPNDIREGMFGISKEIFEFPLETKLKNFSEKPMHGYMGMIPQLPLYESLCIPDLLNPQSHETFTNIFWPHGNQHFRNLIKSYSNHATCGIG
;
A
#
# COMPACT_ATOMS: atom_id res chain seq x y z
N MET A 1 -7.24 35.29 -15.30
CA MET A 1 -6.12 34.54 -14.69
C MET A 1 -6.58 34.01 -13.34
N ALA A 2 -6.70 32.70 -13.16
CA ALA A 2 -7.11 32.10 -11.89
C ALA A 2 -5.89 31.97 -10.98
N SER A 3 -5.94 32.60 -9.80
CA SER A 3 -4.91 32.52 -8.76
C SER A 3 -5.06 31.21 -7.99
N THR A 4 -4.15 30.26 -8.17
CA THR A 4 -4.07 29.06 -7.33
C THR A 4 -3.51 29.45 -5.96
N LYS A 5 -4.39 29.61 -4.96
CA LYS A 5 -3.94 29.70 -3.57
C LYS A 5 -3.43 28.32 -3.15
N SER A 6 -2.16 28.22 -2.78
CA SER A 6 -1.60 26.98 -2.23
C SER A 6 -2.18 26.75 -0.84
N VAL A 7 -3.04 25.74 -0.67
CA VAL A 7 -3.46 25.28 0.65
C VAL A 7 -2.31 24.49 1.25
N LYS A 8 -1.73 24.99 2.34
CA LYS A 8 -0.64 24.29 3.05
C LYS A 8 -1.26 23.14 3.85
N VAL A 9 -1.12 21.91 3.36
CA VAL A 9 -1.59 20.71 4.07
C VAL A 9 -0.82 20.61 5.39
N PRO A 10 -1.49 20.56 6.55
CA PRO A 10 -0.82 20.45 7.83
C PRO A 10 -0.15 19.08 7.96
N THR A 11 1.15 19.07 8.23
CA THR A 11 1.88 17.85 8.61
C THR A 11 1.58 17.56 10.08
N ILE A 12 0.98 16.42 10.37
CA ILE A 12 0.77 15.94 11.75
C ILE A 12 1.89 14.96 12.07
N ASP A 13 2.58 15.17 13.19
CA ASP A 13 3.59 14.24 13.66
C ASP A 13 2.97 13.21 14.62
N PHE A 14 2.75 12.00 14.11
CA PHE A 14 2.14 10.92 14.87
C PHE A 14 3.09 10.29 15.91
N SER A 15 4.38 10.64 15.91
CA SER A 15 5.32 10.27 16.98
C SER A 15 5.11 11.07 18.26
N ASN A 16 4.38 12.20 18.19
CA ASN A 16 4.06 13.02 19.34
C ASN A 16 2.67 12.67 19.90
N HIS A 17 2.64 11.84 20.95
CA HIS A 17 1.41 11.42 21.64
C HIS A 17 0.56 12.59 22.19
N GLN A 18 1.13 13.78 22.35
CA GLN A 18 0.43 14.95 22.87
C GLN A 18 -0.42 15.65 21.79
N GLU A 19 -0.02 15.59 20.52
CA GLU A 19 -0.72 16.25 19.41
C GLU A 19 -2.01 15.50 18.99
N LEU A 20 -2.06 14.19 19.26
CA LEU A 20 -3.18 13.31 18.97
C LEU A 20 -4.45 13.64 19.79
N LYS A 21 -4.31 14.22 21.00
CA LYS A 21 -5.46 14.47 21.89
C LYS A 21 -6.31 15.67 21.48
N THR A 22 -5.79 16.59 20.66
CA THR A 22 -6.40 17.92 20.47
C THR A 22 -7.24 18.06 19.21
N LYS A 23 -7.25 17.08 18.29
CA LYS A 23 -7.89 17.22 16.96
C LYS A 23 -9.08 16.27 16.70
N HIS A 24 -9.73 15.77 17.73
CA HIS A 24 -10.95 14.95 17.60
C HIS A 24 -12.17 15.78 17.19
N SER A 25 -12.22 16.22 15.93
CA SER A 25 -13.49 16.51 15.25
C SER A 25 -13.31 16.52 13.73
N THR A 26 -14.08 15.65 13.07
CA THR A 26 -14.46 15.65 11.65
C THR A 26 -13.48 15.01 10.64
N MET A 27 -13.68 13.70 10.40
CA MET A 27 -13.82 13.00 9.11
C MET A 27 -13.64 11.51 9.39
N GLY A 28 -14.73 10.74 9.31
CA GLY A 28 -14.76 9.32 9.63
C GLY A 28 -13.97 8.47 8.64
N ILE A 29 -12.71 8.20 8.94
CA ILE A 29 -12.03 6.96 8.58
C ILE A 29 -11.49 6.40 9.90
N HIS A 30 -12.33 5.62 10.59
CA HIS A 30 -11.90 4.89 11.79
C HIS A 30 -11.09 3.65 11.37
N LYS A 31 -9.90 3.87 10.80
CA LYS A 31 -8.80 2.92 10.93
C LYS A 31 -7.78 3.64 11.80
N LYS A 32 -7.61 3.17 13.03
CA LYS A 32 -6.54 3.63 13.93
C LYS A 32 -5.22 3.23 13.28
N SER A 33 -4.75 4.03 12.32
CA SER A 33 -3.40 3.95 11.79
C SER A 33 -2.51 4.53 12.86
N THR A 34 -2.14 3.69 13.83
CA THR A 34 -0.91 3.93 14.58
C THR A 34 0.21 3.81 13.56
N ILE A 35 0.63 4.95 13.02
CA ILE A 35 1.86 5.04 12.23
C ILE A 35 2.96 4.62 13.20
N CYS A 36 3.39 3.36 13.07
CA CYS A 36 4.64 2.89 13.63
C CYS A 36 5.78 3.70 13.04
N ASP A 37 6.94 3.65 13.67
CA ASP A 37 8.20 4.23 13.21
C ASP A 37 8.26 4.45 11.70
N LYS A 38 8.59 5.68 11.29
CA LYS A 38 8.70 6.09 9.88
C LYS A 38 9.33 4.95 9.08
N VAL A 39 8.55 4.32 8.19
CA VAL A 39 9.05 3.28 7.28
C VAL A 39 10.34 3.82 6.66
N PRO A 40 11.48 3.11 6.84
CA PRO A 40 12.76 3.54 6.30
C PRO A 40 12.68 3.91 4.82
N ASN A 41 13.42 4.95 4.41
CA ASN A 41 13.35 5.49 3.06
C ASN A 41 13.70 4.44 2.00
N ASP A 42 14.71 3.62 2.26
CA ASP A 42 15.12 2.51 1.40
C ASP A 42 13.99 1.48 1.19
N ILE A 43 13.24 1.14 2.25
CA ILE A 43 12.09 0.22 2.14
C ILE A 43 10.97 0.87 1.30
N ARG A 44 10.68 2.15 1.53
CA ARG A 44 9.66 2.88 0.77
C ARG A 44 10.02 2.96 -0.72
N GLU A 45 11.23 3.41 -1.04
CA GLU A 45 11.69 3.53 -2.43
C GLU A 45 11.76 2.16 -3.11
N GLY A 46 12.17 1.12 -2.38
CA GLY A 46 12.12 -0.25 -2.88
C GLY A 46 10.70 -0.70 -3.22
N MET A 47 9.72 -0.47 -2.32
CA MET A 47 8.31 -0.80 -2.57
C MET A 47 7.75 -0.03 -3.76
N PHE A 48 8.15 1.24 -3.94
CA PHE A 48 7.77 2.04 -5.11
C PHE A 48 8.44 1.58 -6.41
N GLY A 49 9.68 1.06 -6.33
CA GLY A 49 10.34 0.43 -7.46
C GLY A 49 9.62 -0.84 -7.91
N ILE A 50 9.33 -1.73 -6.96
CA ILE A 50 8.57 -2.96 -7.22
C ILE A 50 7.17 -2.66 -7.77
N SER A 51 6.48 -1.63 -7.26
CA SER A 51 5.14 -1.31 -7.77
C SER A 51 5.18 -0.93 -9.25
N LYS A 52 6.19 -0.18 -9.70
CA LYS A 52 6.38 0.11 -11.13
C LYS A 52 6.59 -1.18 -11.93
N GLU A 53 7.49 -2.05 -11.49
CA GLU A 53 7.76 -3.34 -12.14
C GLU A 53 6.47 -4.15 -12.29
N ILE A 54 5.67 -4.27 -11.22
CA ILE A 54 4.39 -4.99 -11.22
C ILE A 54 3.42 -4.45 -12.28
N PHE A 55 3.31 -3.13 -12.43
CA PHE A 55 2.40 -2.54 -13.43
C PHE A 55 2.89 -2.70 -14.87
N GLU A 56 4.19 -2.92 -15.08
CA GLU A 56 4.79 -3.24 -16.39
C GLU A 56 4.53 -4.68 -16.85
N PHE A 57 4.09 -5.59 -15.95
CA PHE A 57 3.72 -6.94 -16.36
C PHE A 57 2.52 -6.95 -17.32
N PRO A 58 2.43 -7.97 -18.20
CA PRO A 58 1.28 -8.14 -19.08
C PRO A 58 -0.05 -8.19 -18.30
N LEU A 59 -1.10 -7.67 -18.91
CA LEU A 59 -2.45 -7.68 -18.34
C LEU A 59 -2.89 -9.09 -17.92
N GLU A 60 -2.57 -10.12 -18.71
CA GLU A 60 -2.88 -11.51 -18.38
C GLU A 60 -2.27 -11.94 -17.03
N THR A 61 -1.04 -11.51 -16.73
CA THR A 61 -0.40 -11.79 -15.44
C THR A 61 -1.10 -11.06 -14.32
N LYS A 62 -1.43 -9.77 -14.52
CA LYS A 62 -2.12 -8.95 -13.51
C LYS A 62 -3.52 -9.51 -13.20
N LEU A 63 -4.25 -10.00 -14.21
CA LEU A 63 -5.55 -10.64 -14.06
C LEU A 63 -5.52 -11.93 -13.19
N LYS A 64 -4.36 -12.59 -13.05
CA LYS A 64 -4.20 -13.73 -12.13
C LYS A 64 -4.25 -13.31 -10.66
N ASN A 65 -4.06 -12.02 -10.34
CA ASN A 65 -4.36 -11.47 -9.01
C ASN A 65 -5.89 -11.31 -8.84
N PHE A 66 -6.65 -12.39 -8.95
CA PHE A 66 -8.10 -12.35 -8.80
C PHE A 66 -8.53 -12.47 -7.34
N SER A 67 -9.61 -11.77 -6.96
CA SER A 67 -10.28 -11.98 -5.69
C SER A 67 -11.77 -11.73 -5.82
N GLU A 68 -12.57 -12.58 -5.18
CA GLU A 68 -14.02 -12.37 -5.04
C GLU A 68 -14.35 -11.29 -4.00
N LYS A 69 -13.37 -10.94 -3.14
CA LYS A 69 -13.56 -9.90 -2.13
C LYS A 69 -13.54 -8.53 -2.81
N PRO A 70 -14.54 -7.66 -2.57
CA PRO A 70 -14.53 -6.30 -3.11
C PRO A 70 -13.22 -5.58 -2.76
N MET A 71 -12.70 -4.79 -3.70
CA MET A 71 -11.45 -4.03 -3.56
C MET A 71 -10.17 -4.87 -3.35
N HIS A 72 -10.26 -6.20 -3.50
CA HIS A 72 -9.09 -7.09 -3.48
C HIS A 72 -8.84 -7.64 -4.88
N GLY A 73 -7.59 -8.02 -5.14
CA GLY A 73 -7.13 -8.41 -6.47
C GLY A 73 -6.87 -7.24 -7.41
N TYR A 74 -6.78 -7.57 -8.70
CA TYR A 74 -6.64 -6.65 -9.80
C TYR A 74 -7.95 -5.94 -10.06
N MET A 75 -7.87 -4.62 -10.14
CA MET A 75 -8.99 -3.75 -10.48
C MET A 75 -8.49 -2.74 -11.50
N GLY A 76 -8.95 -2.88 -12.73
CA GLY A 76 -8.62 -2.03 -13.85
C GLY A 76 -9.65 -2.23 -14.95
N MET A 77 -9.43 -1.63 -16.12
CA MET A 77 -10.34 -1.74 -17.26
C MET A 77 -11.78 -1.29 -16.95
N ILE A 78 -11.94 -0.37 -16.00
CA ILE A 78 -13.23 0.21 -15.63
C ILE A 78 -13.56 1.27 -16.68
N PRO A 79 -14.63 1.13 -17.48
CA PRO A 79 -14.91 2.07 -18.57
C PRO A 79 -15.07 3.52 -18.11
N GLN A 80 -15.58 3.72 -16.89
CA GLN A 80 -15.74 5.05 -16.29
C GLN A 80 -14.44 5.62 -15.69
N LEU A 81 -13.42 4.77 -15.45
CA LEU A 81 -12.13 5.13 -14.87
C LEU A 81 -10.98 4.52 -15.70
N PRO A 82 -10.79 4.95 -16.97
CA PRO A 82 -9.84 4.32 -17.89
C PRO A 82 -8.37 4.45 -17.46
N LEU A 83 -8.07 5.40 -16.57
CA LEU A 83 -6.72 5.63 -16.02
C LEU A 83 -6.51 4.96 -14.65
N TYR A 84 -7.52 4.26 -14.13
CA TYR A 84 -7.43 3.60 -12.84
C TYR A 84 -6.98 2.14 -13.00
N GLU A 85 -5.96 1.79 -12.25
CA GLU A 85 -5.47 0.42 -12.11
C GLU A 85 -4.98 0.22 -10.67
N SER A 86 -5.33 -0.91 -10.05
CA SER A 86 -4.84 -1.29 -8.73
C SER A 86 -4.69 -2.80 -8.61
N LEU A 87 -3.78 -3.22 -7.75
CA LEU A 87 -3.53 -4.60 -7.35
C LEU A 87 -3.50 -4.66 -5.83
N CYS A 88 -3.87 -5.80 -5.25
CA CYS A 88 -3.96 -5.93 -3.80
C CYS A 88 -3.31 -7.22 -3.31
N ILE A 89 -2.54 -7.06 -2.22
CA ILE A 89 -2.03 -8.14 -1.39
C ILE A 89 -2.93 -8.16 -0.13
N PRO A 90 -3.76 -9.20 0.07
CA PRO A 90 -4.84 -9.14 1.06
C PRO A 90 -4.37 -8.95 2.50
N ASP A 91 -3.54 -9.88 3.00
CA ASP A 91 -3.04 -9.87 4.36
C ASP A 91 -1.51 -9.86 4.35
N LEU A 92 -0.95 -8.69 4.66
CA LEU A 92 0.50 -8.45 4.73
C LEU A 92 1.19 -9.15 5.91
N LEU A 93 0.45 -9.76 6.83
CA LEU A 93 0.99 -10.57 7.90
C LEU A 93 0.89 -12.07 7.59
N ASN A 94 0.11 -12.46 6.58
CA ASN A 94 -0.04 -13.84 6.17
C ASN A 94 1.00 -14.23 5.12
N PRO A 95 1.95 -15.14 5.44
CA PRO A 95 2.98 -15.58 4.50
C PRO A 95 2.41 -16.15 3.19
N GLN A 96 1.25 -16.81 3.24
CA GLN A 96 0.59 -17.36 2.05
C GLN A 96 0.10 -16.28 1.09
N SER A 97 -0.27 -15.09 1.59
CA SER A 97 -0.62 -13.96 0.74
C SER A 97 0.59 -13.45 -0.04
N HIS A 98 1.75 -13.37 0.63
CA HIS A 98 3.00 -12.95 -0.03
C HIS A 98 3.45 -13.97 -1.07
N GLU A 99 3.35 -15.26 -0.74
CA GLU A 99 3.77 -16.35 -1.62
C GLU A 99 2.88 -16.43 -2.86
N THR A 100 1.56 -16.42 -2.68
CA THR A 100 0.60 -16.40 -3.79
C THR A 100 0.85 -15.21 -4.71
N PHE A 101 1.00 -14.01 -4.14
CA PHE A 101 1.28 -12.82 -4.93
C PHE A 101 2.63 -12.91 -5.65
N THR A 102 3.69 -13.38 -4.98
CA THR A 102 5.00 -13.56 -5.61
C THR A 102 4.93 -14.53 -6.78
N ASN A 103 4.21 -15.65 -6.64
CA ASN A 103 4.14 -16.69 -7.66
C ASN A 103 3.36 -16.25 -8.92
N ILE A 104 2.48 -15.25 -8.80
CA ILE A 104 1.78 -14.65 -9.95
C ILE A 104 2.76 -13.93 -10.87
N PHE A 105 3.61 -13.07 -10.30
CA PHE A 105 4.52 -12.19 -11.06
C PHE A 105 5.89 -12.83 -11.32
N TRP A 106 6.40 -13.60 -10.35
CA TRP A 106 7.69 -14.26 -10.40
C TRP A 106 7.53 -15.74 -10.01
N PRO A 107 7.14 -16.62 -10.96
CA PRO A 107 6.90 -18.04 -10.69
C PRO A 107 8.15 -18.80 -10.25
N HIS A 108 9.35 -18.29 -10.57
CA HIS A 108 10.63 -18.81 -10.08
C HIS A 108 11.07 -18.20 -8.74
N GLY A 109 10.21 -17.38 -8.13
CA GLY A 109 10.47 -16.65 -6.91
C GLY A 109 11.13 -15.30 -7.15
N ASN A 110 10.96 -14.40 -6.17
CA ASN A 110 11.65 -13.11 -6.11
C ASN A 110 12.03 -12.84 -4.66
N GLN A 111 13.27 -13.19 -4.29
CA GLN A 111 13.75 -13.06 -2.92
C GLN A 111 13.84 -11.60 -2.48
N HIS A 112 14.17 -10.70 -3.40
CA HIS A 112 14.22 -9.27 -3.12
C HIS A 112 12.83 -8.75 -2.70
N PHE A 113 11.80 -9.01 -3.50
CA PHE A 113 10.43 -8.66 -3.18
C PHE A 113 9.95 -9.27 -1.86
N ARG A 114 10.21 -10.57 -1.64
CA ARG A 114 9.82 -11.28 -0.40
C ARG A 114 10.46 -10.68 0.85
N ASN A 115 11.73 -10.31 0.78
CA ASN A 115 12.40 -9.65 1.90
C ASN A 115 11.84 -8.25 2.12
N LEU A 116 11.61 -7.51 1.04
CA LEU A 116 11.13 -6.14 1.07
C LEU A 116 9.72 -6.05 1.67
N ILE A 117 8.79 -6.91 1.23
CA ILE A 117 7.42 -6.94 1.77
C ILE A 117 7.42 -7.33 3.24
N LYS A 118 8.27 -8.28 3.66
CA LYS A 118 8.40 -8.66 5.07
C LYS A 118 8.89 -7.50 5.93
N SER A 119 9.92 -6.78 5.47
CA SER A 119 10.41 -5.58 6.14
C SER A 119 9.33 -4.50 6.19
N TYR A 120 8.65 -4.24 5.07
CA TYR A 120 7.57 -3.27 5.02
C TYR A 120 6.43 -3.62 5.99
N SER A 121 5.95 -4.87 6.02
CA SER A 121 4.91 -5.32 6.94
C SER A 121 5.29 -5.07 8.40
N ASN A 122 6.52 -5.44 8.79
CA ASN A 122 7.00 -5.25 10.16
C ASN A 122 7.00 -3.77 10.59
N HIS A 123 7.38 -2.86 9.68
CA HIS A 123 7.34 -1.42 9.96
C HIS A 123 5.92 -0.82 9.83
N ALA A 124 5.05 -1.40 9.00
CA ALA A 124 3.70 -0.88 8.80
C ALA A 124 2.73 -1.27 9.93
N THR A 125 3.03 -2.33 10.70
CA THR A 125 2.18 -2.85 11.78
C THR A 125 2.78 -2.60 13.17
N CYS A 126 2.79 -1.35 13.66
CA CYS A 126 2.94 -1.13 15.11
C CYS A 126 1.66 -1.51 15.83
N GLY A 127 1.79 -2.37 16.84
CA GLY A 127 0.79 -2.52 17.90
C GLY A 127 -0.10 -3.75 17.83
N ILE A 128 0.32 -4.81 17.12
CA ILE A 128 -0.31 -6.14 17.22
C ILE A 128 0.70 -7.10 17.85
N GLY A 129 1.03 -6.83 19.12
CA GLY A 129 1.80 -7.69 20.00
C GLY A 129 1.12 -7.74 21.35
#